data_AF-A0A4R4RUS1-F1
#
_entry.id   AF-A0A4R4RUS1-F1
#
_cell.length_a   1.000
_cell.length_b   1.000
_cell.length_c   1.000
_cell.angle_alpha   90.00
_cell.angle_beta   90.00
_cell.angle_gamma   90.00
#
_symmetry.space_group_name_H-M   'P 1'
#
loop_
_entity.id
_entity.type
_entity.pdbx_description
1 polymer ?
#
loop_
_entity_poly.entity_id
_entity_poly.type
_entity_poly.pdbx_seq_one_letter_code
_entity_poly.pdbx_strand_id
1 'polypeptide(L)' 'MARYKVQNTYIKAGFIADAEDKIEEAIQPLLDEGTTNGWTLHSFQATAAAKGTNLVFIWHLPD' A
#
# COMPACT_ATOMS: atom_id res chain seq x y z
N MET A 1 23.70 -3.83 -3.97
CA MET A 1 23.08 -2.50 -4.19
C MET A 1 21.66 -2.66 -3.72
N ALA A 2 21.21 -1.90 -2.73
CA ALA A 2 19.84 -2.02 -2.21
C ALA A 2 18.84 -1.91 -3.36
N ARG A 3 18.03 -2.95 -3.54
CA ARG A 3 17.03 -3.02 -4.61
C ARG A 3 15.68 -2.60 -4.03
N TYR A 4 15.02 -1.64 -4.67
CA TYR A 4 13.72 -1.14 -4.22
C TYR A 4 12.62 -1.45 -5.24
N LYS A 5 11.45 -1.83 -4.75
CA LYS A 5 10.21 -1.97 -5.55
C LYS A 5 9.20 -0.94 -5.05
N VAL A 6 8.62 -0.17 -5.98
CA VAL A 6 7.52 0.76 -5.69
C VAL A 6 6.22 0.11 -6.13
N GLN A 7 5.23 0.09 -5.24
CA GLN A 7 3.92 -0.52 -5.47
C GLN A 7 2.83 0.49 -5.12
N ASN A 8 1.98 0.80 -6.11
CA ASN A 8 0.96 1.85 -6.00
C ASN A 8 -0.42 1.23 -6.13
N THR A 9 -1.33 1.59 -5.23
CA THR A 9 -2.74 1.17 -5.24
C THR A 9 -3.64 2.38 -5.06
N TYR A 10 -4.67 2.49 -5.89
CA TYR A 10 -5.67 3.53 -5.78
C TYR A 10 -6.97 2.96 -5.22
N ILE A 11 -7.41 3.47 -4.07
CA ILE A 11 -8.69 3.13 -3.46
C ILE A 11 -9.67 4.23 -3.81
N LYS A 12 -10.67 3.92 -4.64
CA LYS A 12 -11.74 4.86 -4.96
C LYS A 12 -12.58 5.12 -3.70
N ALA A 13 -12.81 6.38 -3.37
CA ALA A 13 -13.77 6.75 -2.33
C ALA A 13 -15.18 6.43 -2.86
N GLY A 14 -15.71 5.27 -2.50
CA GLY A 14 -17.15 5.09 -2.48
C GLY A 14 -17.73 6.07 -1.46
N PHE A 15 -18.83 6.73 -1.81
CA PHE A 15 -19.63 7.51 -0.85
C PHE A 15 -19.82 6.66 0.42
N ILE A 16 -19.72 7.28 1.62
CA ILE A 16 -20.20 6.80 2.94
C ILE A 16 -19.11 6.23 3.89
N ALA A 17 -18.98 6.90 5.04
CA ALA A 17 -18.64 6.49 6.43
C ALA A 17 -17.58 5.41 6.77
N ASP A 18 -17.29 4.42 5.91
CA ASP A 18 -16.44 3.25 6.24
C ASP A 18 -15.13 3.23 5.43
N ALA A 19 -14.52 4.40 5.25
CA ALA A 19 -13.33 4.56 4.41
C ALA A 19 -12.06 3.94 5.04
N GLU A 20 -12.00 3.85 6.38
CA GLU A 20 -10.84 3.31 7.10
C GLU A 20 -10.77 1.77 7.01
N ASP A 21 -11.89 1.07 7.22
CA ASP A 21 -11.93 -0.40 7.12
C ASP A 21 -11.56 -0.91 5.72
N LYS A 22 -11.98 -0.19 4.67
CA LYS A 22 -11.62 -0.53 3.28
C LYS A 22 -10.15 -0.30 2.96
N ILE A 23 -9.49 0.60 3.70
CA ILE A 23 -8.05 0.82 3.55
C ILE A 23 -7.30 -0.36 4.17
N GLU A 24 -7.66 -0.81 5.38
CA GLU A 24 -7.04 -2.01 5.97
C GLU A 24 -7.21 -3.26 5.10
N GLU A 25 -8.43 -3.53 4.62
CA GLU A 25 -8.71 -4.66 3.73
C GLU A 25 -7.88 -4.63 2.43
N ALA A 26 -7.61 -3.44 1.89
CA ALA A 26 -6.82 -3.27 0.68
C ALA A 26 -5.30 -3.31 0.93
N ILE A 27 -4.85 -2.96 2.14
CA ILE A 27 -3.44 -2.95 2.53
C ILE A 27 -2.95 -4.35 2.87
N GLN A 28 -3.74 -5.14 3.59
CA GLN A 28 -3.34 -6.47 4.05
C GLN A 28 -2.75 -7.39 2.95
N PRO A 29 -3.38 -7.57 1.78
CA PRO A 29 -2.81 -8.43 0.73
C PRO A 29 -1.48 -7.90 0.16
N LEU A 30 -1.24 -6.58 0.21
CA LEU A 30 0.03 -5.97 -0.22
C LEU A 30 1.14 -6.26 0.79
N LEU A 31 0.81 -6.21 2.09
CA LEU A 31 1.74 -6.58 3.16
C LEU A 31 2.05 -8.09 3.14
N ASP A 32 1.05 -8.92 2.88
CA ASP A 32 1.21 -10.36 2.75
C ASP A 32 2.10 -10.72 1.55
N GLU A 33 1.91 -10.04 0.40
CA GLU A 33 2.80 -10.19 -0.78
C GLU A 33 4.23 -9.81 -0.42
N GLY A 34 4.44 -8.66 0.22
CA GLY A 34 5.77 -8.21 0.64
C GLY A 34 6.45 -9.22 1.56
N THR A 35 5.73 -9.68 2.59
CA THR A 35 6.24 -10.65 3.58
C THR A 35 6.54 -11.99 2.92
N THR A 36 5.66 -12.50 2.06
CA THR A 36 5.84 -13.78 1.36
C THR A 36 7.06 -13.79 0.45
N ASN A 37 7.35 -12.65 -0.19
CA ASN A 37 8.52 -12.51 -1.06
C ASN A 37 9.80 -12.09 -0.31
N GLY A 38 9.77 -12.03 1.04
CA GLY A 38 10.91 -11.62 1.86
C GLY A 38 11.27 -10.14 1.72
N TRP A 39 10.35 -9.30 1.26
CA TRP A 39 10.55 -7.86 1.12
C TRP A 39 10.33 -7.17 2.46
N THR A 40 11.16 -6.17 2.75
CA THR A 40 11.01 -5.33 3.93
C THR A 40 10.32 -4.03 3.55
N LEU A 41 9.26 -3.65 4.27
CA LEU A 41 8.62 -2.35 4.05
C LEU A 41 9.58 -1.24 4.46
N HIS A 42 10.02 -0.43 3.50
CA HIS A 42 10.93 0.69 3.73
C HIS A 42 10.17 1.99 4.02
N SER A 43 9.11 2.25 3.26
CA SER A 43 8.27 3.43 3.45
C SER A 43 6.85 3.18 2.95
N PHE A 44 5.89 3.85 3.57
CA PHE A 44 4.49 3.85 3.18
C PHE A 44 3.97 5.28 3.15
N GLN A 45 3.27 5.64 2.09
CA GLN A 45 2.64 6.95 1.92
C GLN A 45 1.19 6.78 1.48
N ALA A 46 0.27 7.31 2.29
CA ALA A 46 -1.13 7.44 1.93
C ALA A 46 -1.43 8.91 1.59
N THR A 47 -1.91 9.15 0.38
CA THR A 47 -2.32 10.49 -0.07
C THR A 47 -3.81 10.50 -0.32
N ALA A 48 -4.54 11.26 0.49
CA ALA A 48 -5.95 11.52 0.25
C ALA A 48 -6.13 12.43 -0.97
N ALA A 49 -6.98 12.03 -1.90
CA ALA A 49 -7.39 12.79 -3.06
C ALA A 49 -8.92 12.99 -3.06
N ALA A 50 -9.41 13.97 -3.82
CA ALA A 50 -10.83 14.33 -3.84
C ALA A 50 -11.79 13.19 -4.25
N LYS A 51 -11.29 12.09 -4.83
CA LYS A 51 -12.08 10.95 -5.32
C LYS A 51 -11.64 9.59 -4.75
N GLY A 52 -10.73 9.57 -3.77
CA GLY A 52 -10.12 8.35 -3.27
C GLY A 52 -8.80 8.56 -2.57
N THR A 53 -8.18 7.48 -2.11
CA THR A 53 -6.88 7.49 -1.45
C THR A 53 -5.87 6.74 -2.31
N ASN A 54 -4.74 7.37 -2.59
CA ASN A 54 -3.62 6.71 -3.25
C ASN A 54 -2.66 6.17 -2.18
N LEU A 55 -2.34 4.89 -2.25
CA LEU A 55 -1.45 4.19 -1.35
C LEU A 55 -0.16 3.82 -2.10
N VAL A 56 0.98 4.24 -1.57
CA VAL A 56 2.30 3.98 -2.15
C VAL A 56 3.13 3.21 -1.12
N PHE A 57 3.62 2.05 -1.52
CA PHE A 57 4.50 1.19 -0.76
C PHE A 57 5.88 1.15 -1.42
N ILE A 58 6.90 1.39 -0.62
CA ILE A 58 8.30 1.26 -1.03
C ILE A 58 8.87 0.06 -0.29
N TRP A 59 9.20 -0.98 -1.04
CA TRP A 59 9.75 -2.23 -0.55
C TRP A 59 11.24 -2.28 -0.78
N HIS A 60 12.00 -2.73 0.22
CA HIS A 60 13.37 -3.15 0.08
C HIS A 60 13.41 -4.66 -0.20
N LEU A 61 13.98 -5.01 -1.35
CA LEU A 61 14.08 -6.39 -1.83
C LEU A 61 15.30 -7.06 -1.17
N PRO A 62 15.23 -8.37 -0.86
CA PRO A 62 16.40 -9.13 -0.46
C PRO A 62 17.43 -9.17 -1.61
N ASP A 63 18.72 -9.20 -1.27
CA ASP A 63 19.83 -9.25 -2.24
C ASP A 63 19.78 -10.52 -3.11
#